data_AF-A0A8J8E2Z5-F1
#
_entry.id   AF-A0A8J8E2Z5-F1
#
_cell.length_a   1.000
_cell.length_b   1.000
_cell.length_c   1.000
_cell.angle_alpha   90.00
_cell.angle_beta   90.00
_cell.angle_gamma   90.00
#
_symmetry.space_group_name_H-M   'P 1'
#
loop_
_entity.id
_entity.type
_entity.pdbx_description
1 polymer ?
#
loop_
_entity_poly.entity_id
_entity_poly.type
_entity_poly.pdbx_seq_one_letter_code
_entity_poly.pdbx_strand_id
1 'polypeptide(L)'
;MDRIKLLAGLSAVLILIATGATWVITRDINTTIVILTLASTLATVMMAVTIYELDIALKELNFEAVSAVYEMMDEKVKGDITKIRKWHQEDSEKGLISKGDEVKEEFYREFFRDNEKVKTVSDASRVLNRIGYFVYRDFVGDWFIQEQYAGLILDSFLAMKPYLKALRNRRECGDEDEKSEKEGCKNGPWFLRRFYLLLVVISYDYLCREFQENCEKTFKKYGYPGHTNPIPKEWLAEDVRKWLKKKGYKNYV
;
A
#
# COMPACT_ATOMS: atom_id res chain seq x y z
N MET A 1 15.60 -9.98 10.05
CA MET A 1 15.82 -11.22 10.82
C MET A 1 17.24 -11.78 10.60
N ASP A 2 17.74 -11.84 9.37
CA ASP A 2 19.07 -12.41 9.08
C ASP A 2 20.25 -11.62 9.67
N ARG A 3 20.16 -10.28 9.74
CA ARG A 3 21.24 -9.45 10.32
C ARG A 3 21.39 -9.63 11.84
N ILE A 4 20.30 -9.88 12.57
CA ILE A 4 20.35 -10.13 14.03
C ILE A 4 20.96 -11.50 14.30
N LYS A 5 20.59 -12.52 13.51
CA LYS A 5 21.22 -13.84 13.57
C LYS A 5 22.71 -13.79 13.24
N LEU A 6 23.09 -12.94 12.28
CA LEU A 6 24.48 -12.73 11.89
C LEU A 6 25.29 -12.00 12.98
N LEU A 7 24.72 -10.96 13.60
CA LEU A 7 25.32 -10.27 14.75
C LEU A 7 25.47 -11.19 15.97
N ALA A 8 24.43 -11.96 16.30
CA ALA A 8 24.46 -12.96 17.37
C ALA A 8 25.47 -14.08 17.08
N GLY A 9 25.62 -14.48 15.82
CA GLY A 9 26.63 -15.45 15.39
C GLY A 9 28.04 -14.89 15.55
N LEU A 10 28.29 -13.65 15.11
CA LEU A 10 29.60 -13.00 15.24
C LEU A 10 30.00 -12.79 16.70
N SER A 11 29.06 -12.37 17.56
CA SER A 11 29.33 -12.18 18.99
C SER A 11 29.62 -13.51 19.68
N ALA A 12 28.88 -14.58 19.36
CA ALA A 12 29.16 -15.93 19.87
C ALA A 12 30.55 -16.44 19.48
N VAL A 13 30.98 -16.21 18.23
CA VAL A 13 32.33 -16.59 17.75
C VAL A 13 33.41 -15.80 18.48
N LEU A 14 33.24 -14.49 18.67
CA LEU A 14 34.20 -13.65 19.39
C LEU A 14 34.33 -14.06 20.86
N ILE A 15 33.23 -14.39 21.54
CA ILE A 15 33.24 -14.90 22.91
C ILE A 15 33.99 -16.22 22.99
N LEU A 16 33.75 -17.14 22.05
CA LEU A 16 34.47 -18.42 21.98
C LEU A 16 35.98 -18.23 21.79
N ILE A 17 36.39 -17.35 20.89
CA ILE A 17 37.82 -17.05 20.64
C ILE A 17 38.46 -16.42 21.87
N ALA A 18 37.81 -15.42 22.49
CA ALA A 18 38.33 -14.75 23.69
C ALA A 18 38.49 -15.72 24.87
N THR A 19 37.50 -16.60 25.07
CA THR A 19 37.52 -17.58 26.16
C THR A 19 38.58 -18.65 25.91
N GLY A 20 38.70 -19.13 24.67
CA GLY A 20 39.74 -20.09 24.28
C GLY A 20 41.16 -19.53 24.41
N ALA A 21 41.39 -18.29 23.98
CA ALA A 21 42.68 -17.61 24.13
C ALA A 21 43.05 -17.40 25.61
N THR A 22 42.07 -16.99 26.42
CA THR A 22 42.24 -16.81 27.87
C THR A 22 42.65 -18.12 28.54
N TRP A 23 41.96 -19.22 28.22
CA TRP A 23 42.28 -20.55 28.74
C TRP A 23 43.71 -21.00 28.40
N VAL A 24 44.15 -20.77 27.17
CA VAL A 24 45.50 -21.12 26.71
C VAL A 24 46.57 -20.34 27.47
N ILE A 25 46.30 -19.07 27.82
CA ILE A 25 47.27 -18.18 28.47
C ILE A 25 47.31 -18.39 29.99
N THR A 26 46.16 -18.46 30.66
CA THR A 26 46.11 -18.47 32.13
C THR A 26 46.06 -19.88 32.70
N ARG A 27 45.47 -20.86 31.98
CA ARG A 27 45.14 -22.21 32.47
C ARG A 27 44.41 -22.23 33.83
N ASP A 28 43.77 -21.12 34.18
CA ASP A 28 43.00 -20.96 35.41
C ASP A 28 41.51 -20.93 35.07
N ILE A 29 40.78 -21.86 35.68
CA ILE A 29 39.34 -22.03 35.52
C ILE A 29 38.61 -20.79 36.05
N ASN A 30 39.04 -20.24 37.19
CA ASN A 30 38.34 -19.11 37.80
C ASN A 30 38.46 -17.85 36.95
N THR A 31 39.68 -17.52 36.51
CA THR A 31 39.91 -16.37 35.62
C THR A 31 39.18 -16.51 34.28
N THR A 32 39.13 -17.72 33.71
CA THR A 32 38.43 -17.99 32.45
C THR A 32 36.91 -17.85 32.59
N ILE A 33 36.33 -18.33 33.70
CA ILE A 33 34.89 -18.19 33.99
C ILE A 33 34.50 -16.72 34.18
N VAL A 34 35.33 -15.94 34.88
CA VAL A 34 35.08 -14.50 35.10
C VAL A 34 35.05 -13.76 33.76
N ILE A 35 36.02 -14.00 32.88
CA ILE A 35 36.10 -13.37 31.56
C ILE A 35 34.93 -13.80 30.66
N LEU A 36 34.58 -15.08 30.64
CA LEU A 36 33.43 -15.59 29.89
C LEU A 36 32.11 -14.94 30.36
N THR A 37 31.91 -14.84 31.67
CA THR A 37 30.71 -14.25 32.26
C THR A 37 30.62 -12.76 31.92
N LEU A 38 31.73 -12.03 32.01
CA LEU A 38 31.79 -10.61 31.68
C LEU A 38 31.55 -10.36 30.19
N ALA A 39 32.18 -11.14 29.31
CA ALA A 39 32.00 -11.06 27.86
C ALA A 39 30.56 -11.38 27.44
N SER A 40 29.95 -12.42 28.02
CA SER A 40 28.57 -12.81 27.74
C SER A 40 27.56 -11.75 28.21
N THR A 41 27.81 -11.16 29.38
CA THR A 41 26.98 -10.07 29.92
C THR A 41 27.04 -8.84 29.02
N LEU A 42 28.26 -8.41 28.62
CA LEU A 42 28.45 -7.28 27.72
C LEU A 42 27.79 -7.51 26.35
N ALA A 43 27.95 -8.70 25.76
CA ALA A 43 27.32 -9.03 24.49
C ALA A 43 25.79 -9.03 24.57
N THR A 44 25.23 -9.52 25.68
CA THR A 44 23.78 -9.51 25.91
C THR A 44 23.25 -8.09 26.04
N VAL A 45 23.95 -7.24 26.80
CA VAL A 45 23.60 -5.81 26.94
C VAL A 45 23.68 -5.10 25.59
N MET A 46 24.74 -5.31 24.81
CA MET A 46 24.85 -4.70 23.47
C MET A 46 23.74 -5.17 22.54
N MET A 47 23.43 -6.46 22.49
CA MET A 47 22.30 -6.96 21.68
C MET A 47 20.97 -6.35 22.12
N ALA A 48 20.72 -6.25 23.42
CA ALA A 48 19.51 -5.64 23.95
C ALA A 48 19.41 -4.16 23.57
N VAL A 49 20.49 -3.38 23.71
CA VAL A 49 20.56 -1.97 23.31
C VAL A 49 20.34 -1.83 21.81
N THR A 50 21.02 -2.61 20.96
CA THR A 50 20.84 -2.55 19.50
C THR A 50 19.43 -2.92 19.07
N ILE A 51 18.79 -3.91 19.71
CA ILE A 51 17.39 -4.24 19.44
C ILE A 51 16.47 -3.08 19.84
N TYR A 52 16.73 -2.45 21.00
CA TYR A 52 15.94 -1.33 21.48
C TYR A 52 16.10 -0.08 20.60
N GLU A 53 17.32 0.27 20.19
CA GLU A 53 17.60 1.34 19.23
C GLU A 53 16.92 1.08 17.87
N LEU A 54 16.92 -0.17 17.40
CA LEU A 54 16.25 -0.54 16.17
C LEU A 54 14.72 -0.45 16.30
N ASP A 55 14.15 -0.81 17.44
CA ASP A 55 12.71 -0.64 17.73
C ASP A 55 12.33 0.85 17.77
N ILE A 56 13.16 1.71 18.38
CA ILE A 56 12.98 3.16 18.36
C ILE A 56 13.04 3.68 16.92
N ALA A 57 14.06 3.31 16.15
CA ALA A 57 14.20 3.76 14.76
C ALA A 57 13.02 3.31 13.88
N LEU A 58 12.49 2.10 14.11
CA LEU A 58 11.29 1.62 13.43
C LEU A 58 10.03 2.41 13.84
N LYS A 59 9.88 2.74 15.13
CA LYS A 59 8.77 3.57 15.62
C LYS A 59 8.83 4.99 15.07
N GLU A 60 10.02 5.60 15.02
CA GLU A 60 10.25 6.91 14.44
C GLU A 60 9.93 6.91 12.95
N LEU A 61 10.42 5.92 12.20
CA LEU A 61 10.12 5.77 10.78
C LEU A 61 8.62 5.55 10.52
N ASN A 62 7.93 4.78 11.36
CA ASN A 62 6.48 4.60 11.26
C ASN A 62 5.75 5.92 11.57
N PHE A 63 6.19 6.67 12.57
CA PHE A 63 5.61 7.97 12.90
C PHE A 63 5.78 8.99 11.76
N GLU A 64 6.97 9.07 11.17
CA GLU A 64 7.23 9.88 9.98
C GLU A 64 6.36 9.43 8.79
N ALA A 65 6.24 8.12 8.57
CA ALA A 65 5.42 7.58 7.48
C ALA A 65 3.93 7.91 7.68
N VAL A 66 3.41 7.76 8.90
CA VAL A 66 2.04 8.12 9.26
C VAL A 66 1.82 9.63 9.08
N SER A 67 2.75 10.47 9.56
CA SER A 67 2.66 11.93 9.40
C SER A 67 2.66 12.34 7.93
N ALA A 68 3.54 11.74 7.12
CA ALA A 68 3.58 11.97 5.68
C ALA A 68 2.27 11.52 4.99
N VAL A 69 1.65 10.42 5.45
CA VAL A 69 0.33 10.01 4.95
C VAL A 69 -0.74 11.05 5.28
N TYR A 70 -0.76 11.57 6.50
CA TYR A 70 -1.67 12.64 6.90
C TYR A 70 -1.52 13.88 5.99
N GLU A 71 -0.31 14.40 5.84
CA GLU A 71 -0.03 15.57 4.99
C GLU A 71 -0.45 15.33 3.53
N MET A 72 -0.08 14.18 2.98
CA MET A 72 -0.41 13.82 1.60
C MET A 72 -1.93 13.70 1.39
N MET A 73 -2.67 13.14 2.35
CA MET A 73 -4.12 12.98 2.26
C MET A 73 -4.87 14.31 2.44
N ASP A 74 -4.45 15.13 3.41
CA ASP A 74 -5.24 16.27 3.88
C ASP A 74 -5.04 17.54 3.06
N GLU A 75 -3.81 17.86 2.61
CA GLU A 75 -3.55 19.12 1.92
C GLU A 75 -3.80 19.06 0.41
N LYS A 76 -3.42 17.95 -0.22
CA LYS A 76 -3.40 17.87 -1.70
C LYS A 76 -4.49 16.97 -2.26
N VAL A 77 -4.63 15.77 -1.70
CA VAL A 77 -5.48 14.73 -2.28
C VAL A 77 -6.97 15.03 -2.06
N LYS A 78 -7.39 15.53 -0.88
CA LYS A 78 -8.80 15.92 -0.65
C LYS A 78 -9.30 16.99 -1.63
N GLY A 79 -8.49 18.00 -1.94
CA GLY A 79 -8.82 19.04 -2.90
C GLY A 79 -8.98 18.50 -4.31
N ASP A 80 -7.99 17.71 -4.77
CA ASP A 80 -8.02 17.08 -6.09
C ASP A 80 -9.19 16.10 -6.23
N ILE A 81 -9.47 15.28 -5.22
CA ILE A 81 -10.62 14.36 -5.20
C ILE A 81 -11.93 15.13 -5.32
N THR A 82 -12.06 16.27 -4.64
CA THR A 82 -13.29 17.08 -4.72
C THR A 82 -13.53 17.60 -6.14
N LYS A 83 -12.48 18.05 -6.84
CA LYS A 83 -12.57 18.42 -8.26
C LYS A 83 -12.97 17.23 -9.12
N ILE A 84 -12.32 16.09 -8.93
CA ILE A 84 -12.60 14.87 -9.72
C ILE A 84 -14.03 14.37 -9.51
N ARG A 85 -14.56 14.44 -8.29
CA ARG A 85 -15.97 14.11 -8.01
C ARG A 85 -16.91 14.98 -8.84
N LYS A 86 -16.65 16.28 -8.90
CA LYS A 86 -17.46 17.22 -9.68
C LYS A 86 -17.40 16.88 -11.18
N TRP A 87 -16.20 16.62 -11.71
CA TRP A 87 -16.06 16.20 -13.11
C TRP A 87 -16.77 14.88 -13.40
N HIS A 88 -16.71 13.90 -12.48
CA HIS A 88 -17.41 12.64 -12.64
C HIS A 88 -18.93 12.86 -12.74
N GLN A 89 -19.49 13.74 -11.90
CA GLN A 89 -20.91 14.10 -11.96
C GLN A 89 -21.26 14.79 -13.28
N GLU A 90 -20.49 15.79 -13.68
CA GLU A 90 -20.68 16.51 -14.95
C GLU A 90 -20.59 15.57 -16.17
N ASP A 91 -19.59 14.69 -16.19
CA ASP A 91 -19.38 13.72 -17.27
C ASP A 91 -20.49 12.63 -17.27
N SER A 92 -21.06 12.31 -16.11
CA SER A 92 -22.23 11.43 -16.00
C SER A 92 -23.52 12.10 -16.48
N GLU A 93 -23.74 13.37 -16.15
CA GLU A 93 -24.90 14.17 -16.60
C GLU A 93 -24.89 14.39 -18.12
N LYS A 94 -23.70 14.57 -18.70
CA LYS A 94 -23.49 14.59 -20.16
C LYS A 94 -23.67 13.21 -20.81
N GLY A 95 -23.80 12.15 -20.01
CA GLY A 95 -23.89 10.78 -20.47
C GLY A 95 -22.60 10.27 -21.13
N LEU A 96 -21.44 10.85 -20.82
CA LEU A 96 -20.12 10.37 -21.24
C LEU A 96 -19.68 9.17 -20.39
N ILE A 97 -20.04 9.20 -19.11
CA ILE A 97 -19.91 8.09 -18.18
C ILE A 97 -21.32 7.53 -17.92
N SER A 98 -21.49 6.24 -18.19
CA SER A 98 -22.69 5.45 -17.90
C SER A 98 -22.45 4.59 -16.64
N LYS A 99 -23.49 3.88 -16.17
CA LYS A 99 -23.49 2.99 -14.99
C LYS A 99 -22.09 2.52 -14.55
N GLY A 100 -21.56 3.14 -13.49
CA GLY A 100 -20.25 2.77 -12.95
C GLY A 100 -19.06 3.30 -13.75
N ASP A 101 -18.37 2.40 -14.47
CA ASP A 101 -17.16 2.71 -15.26
C ASP A 101 -17.33 2.43 -16.76
N GLU A 102 -18.57 2.30 -17.23
CA GLU A 102 -18.89 2.27 -18.65
C GLU A 102 -18.72 3.68 -19.24
N VAL A 103 -17.90 3.84 -20.26
CA VAL A 103 -17.60 5.14 -20.87
C VAL A 103 -17.80 5.10 -22.38
N LYS A 104 -18.24 6.22 -22.95
CA LYS A 104 -18.38 6.38 -24.41
C LYS A 104 -17.07 6.77 -25.08
N GLU A 105 -16.98 6.64 -26.40
CA GLU A 105 -15.79 7.09 -27.14
C GLU A 105 -15.51 8.58 -26.98
N GLU A 106 -16.56 9.41 -26.89
CA GLU A 106 -16.39 10.87 -26.71
C GLU A 106 -15.69 11.20 -25.38
N PHE A 107 -15.88 10.37 -24.34
CA PHE A 107 -15.23 10.55 -23.04
C PHE A 107 -13.71 10.55 -23.15
N TYR A 108 -13.14 9.58 -23.88
CA TYR A 108 -11.69 9.46 -24.02
C TYR A 108 -11.10 10.70 -24.71
N ARG A 109 -11.77 11.17 -25.78
CA ARG A 109 -11.33 12.37 -26.51
C ARG A 109 -11.40 13.63 -25.66
N GLU A 110 -12.49 13.81 -24.90
CA GLU A 110 -12.64 14.96 -24.00
C GLU A 110 -11.63 14.92 -22.85
N PHE A 111 -11.49 13.78 -22.20
CA PHE A 111 -10.57 13.60 -21.09
C PHE A 111 -9.12 13.88 -21.50
N PHE A 112 -8.64 13.30 -22.61
CA PHE A 112 -7.25 13.47 -23.03
C PHE A 112 -6.95 14.83 -23.66
N ARG A 113 -7.96 15.60 -24.08
CA ARG A 113 -7.79 17.01 -24.51
C ARG A 113 -7.66 17.96 -23.32
N ASP A 114 -8.23 17.61 -22.17
CA ASP A 114 -8.16 18.40 -20.95
C ASP A 114 -6.90 18.04 -20.14
N ASN A 115 -5.83 18.80 -20.39
CA ASN A 115 -4.55 18.62 -19.69
C ASN A 115 -4.66 18.81 -18.17
N GLU A 116 -5.60 19.62 -17.67
CA GLU A 116 -5.80 19.78 -16.22
C GLU A 116 -6.41 18.49 -15.65
N LYS A 117 -7.50 17.98 -16.24
CA LYS A 117 -8.13 16.72 -15.80
C LYS A 117 -7.13 15.57 -15.77
N VAL A 118 -6.36 15.38 -16.86
CA VAL A 118 -5.35 14.31 -16.95
C VAL A 118 -4.30 14.45 -15.85
N LYS A 119 -3.78 15.67 -15.64
CA LYS A 119 -2.74 15.93 -14.65
C LYS A 119 -3.26 15.68 -13.23
N THR A 120 -4.42 16.23 -12.88
CA THR A 120 -5.02 16.10 -11.54
C THR A 120 -5.32 14.64 -11.19
N VAL A 121 -5.94 13.87 -12.10
CA VAL A 121 -6.18 12.43 -11.87
C VAL A 121 -4.86 11.66 -11.75
N SER A 122 -3.88 11.97 -12.60
CA SER A 122 -2.57 11.31 -12.55
C SER A 122 -1.83 11.60 -11.24
N ASP A 123 -1.87 12.84 -10.75
CA ASP A 123 -1.20 13.25 -9.51
C ASP A 123 -1.90 12.68 -8.27
N ALA A 124 -3.22 12.81 -8.16
CA ALA A 124 -3.98 12.23 -7.04
C ALA A 124 -3.76 10.72 -6.93
N SER A 125 -3.85 10.01 -8.06
CA SER A 125 -3.62 8.57 -8.10
C SER A 125 -2.16 8.18 -7.83
N ARG A 126 -1.19 9.04 -8.16
CA ARG A 126 0.23 8.84 -7.81
C ARG A 126 0.45 8.88 -6.32
N VAL A 127 -0.17 9.87 -5.66
CA VAL A 127 -0.07 10.04 -4.21
C VAL A 127 -0.70 8.85 -3.50
N LEU A 128 -1.92 8.44 -3.88
CA LEU A 128 -2.59 7.28 -3.30
C LEU A 128 -1.81 5.98 -3.53
N ASN A 129 -1.17 5.81 -4.70
CA ASN A 129 -0.29 4.67 -4.92
C ASN A 129 0.96 4.71 -4.03
N ARG A 130 1.51 5.89 -3.73
CA ARG A 130 2.64 6.03 -2.80
C ARG A 130 2.24 5.67 -1.37
N ILE A 131 1.06 6.10 -0.94
CA ILE A 131 0.49 5.72 0.36
C ILE A 131 0.30 4.19 0.41
N GLY A 132 -0.26 3.60 -0.65
CA GLY A 132 -0.42 2.15 -0.77
C GLY A 132 0.90 1.39 -0.69
N TYR A 133 1.97 1.97 -1.22
CA TYR A 133 3.31 1.41 -1.08
C TYR A 133 3.79 1.41 0.37
N PHE A 134 3.55 2.47 1.14
CA PHE A 134 3.90 2.51 2.57
C PHE A 134 3.16 1.44 3.37
N VAL A 135 1.88 1.20 3.05
CA VAL A 135 1.10 0.11 3.67
C VAL A 135 1.65 -1.26 3.26
N TYR A 136 1.91 -1.46 1.97
CA TYR A 136 2.50 -2.71 1.46
C TYR A 136 3.84 -3.03 2.13
N ARG A 137 4.64 -2.01 2.46
CA ARG A 137 5.93 -2.13 3.14
C ARG A 137 5.83 -2.23 4.67
N ASP A 138 4.61 -2.26 5.22
CA ASP A 138 4.32 -2.29 6.66
C ASP A 138 4.88 -1.07 7.43
N PHE A 139 5.15 0.05 6.75
CA PHE A 139 5.50 1.33 7.41
C PHE A 139 4.27 2.02 8.01
N VAL A 140 3.10 1.75 7.41
CA VAL A 140 1.80 2.22 7.89
C VAL A 140 0.90 0.99 7.99
N GLY A 141 0.25 0.82 9.15
CA GLY A 141 -0.70 -0.28 9.35
C GLY A 141 -1.91 -0.16 8.43
N ASP A 142 -2.43 -1.30 7.97
CA ASP A 142 -3.68 -1.35 7.22
C ASP A 142 -4.88 -0.89 8.07
N TRP A 143 -4.86 -1.19 9.38
CA TRP A 143 -5.86 -0.69 10.34
C TRP A 143 -5.99 0.85 10.33
N PHE A 144 -4.86 1.55 10.25
CA PHE A 144 -4.82 3.01 10.26
C PHE A 144 -5.54 3.58 9.03
N ILE A 145 -5.29 2.99 7.87
CA ILE A 145 -6.00 3.36 6.63
C ILE A 145 -7.48 3.04 6.73
N GLN A 146 -7.83 1.88 7.28
CA GLN A 146 -9.22 1.43 7.44
C GLN A 146 -10.03 2.42 8.28
N GLU A 147 -9.53 2.78 9.45
CA GLU A 147 -10.25 3.64 10.38
C GLU A 147 -10.29 5.10 9.93
N GLN A 148 -9.17 5.64 9.44
CA GLN A 148 -9.06 7.07 9.17
C GLN A 148 -9.49 7.46 7.75
N TYR A 149 -9.29 6.56 6.78
CA TYR A 149 -9.32 6.93 5.36
C TYR A 149 -10.13 6.01 4.45
N ALA A 150 -10.69 4.90 4.94
CA ALA A 150 -11.36 3.94 4.06
C ALA A 150 -12.47 4.59 3.21
N GLY A 151 -13.29 5.46 3.83
CA GLY A 151 -14.36 6.19 3.15
C GLY A 151 -13.84 7.06 2.00
N LEU A 152 -12.78 7.83 2.28
CA LEU A 152 -12.16 8.71 1.30
C LEU A 152 -11.51 7.91 0.17
N ILE A 153 -10.80 6.83 0.48
CA ILE A 153 -10.13 5.97 -0.50
C ILE A 153 -11.15 5.34 -1.43
N LEU A 154 -12.20 4.72 -0.89
CA LEU A 154 -13.21 4.04 -1.68
C LEU A 154 -13.97 5.02 -2.58
N ASP A 155 -14.45 6.14 -2.02
CA ASP A 155 -15.14 7.18 -2.77
C ASP A 155 -14.23 7.79 -3.86
N SER A 156 -12.96 8.03 -3.55
CA SER A 156 -11.99 8.55 -4.52
C SER A 156 -11.74 7.56 -5.66
N PHE A 157 -11.67 6.26 -5.37
CA PHE A 157 -11.48 5.25 -6.39
C PHE A 157 -12.67 5.18 -7.33
N LEU A 158 -13.89 5.15 -6.80
CA LEU A 158 -15.10 5.10 -7.61
C LEU A 158 -15.24 6.34 -8.49
N ALA A 159 -14.92 7.53 -7.97
CA ALA A 159 -14.88 8.77 -8.76
C ALA A 159 -13.82 8.72 -9.87
N MET A 160 -12.62 8.21 -9.57
CA MET A 160 -11.48 8.19 -10.48
C MET A 160 -11.49 7.01 -11.47
N LYS A 161 -12.22 5.93 -11.19
CA LYS A 161 -12.13 4.66 -11.92
C LYS A 161 -12.22 4.80 -13.45
N PRO A 162 -13.20 5.53 -14.04
CA PRO A 162 -13.26 5.68 -15.50
C PRO A 162 -12.02 6.37 -16.08
N TYR A 163 -11.53 7.42 -15.41
CA TYR A 163 -10.32 8.14 -15.81
C TYR A 163 -9.05 7.28 -15.65
N LEU A 164 -8.95 6.53 -14.56
CA LEU A 164 -7.84 5.60 -14.32
C LEU A 164 -7.81 4.49 -15.35
N LYS A 165 -8.98 3.97 -15.73
CA LYS A 165 -9.11 2.96 -16.79
C LYS A 165 -8.66 3.53 -18.13
N ALA A 166 -9.04 4.77 -18.46
CA ALA A 166 -8.53 5.45 -19.65
C ALA A 166 -7.00 5.60 -19.64
N LEU A 167 -6.43 6.06 -18.51
CA LEU A 167 -4.97 6.18 -18.35
C LEU A 167 -4.25 4.83 -18.46
N ARG A 168 -4.84 3.76 -17.90
CA ARG A 168 -4.31 2.40 -17.97
C ARG A 168 -4.33 1.90 -19.40
N ASN A 169 -5.48 1.98 -20.07
CA ASN A 169 -5.66 1.48 -21.43
C ASN A 169 -4.61 2.08 -22.37
N ARG A 170 -4.44 3.41 -22.31
CA ARG A 170 -3.45 4.13 -23.11
C ARG A 170 -2.00 3.72 -22.82
N ARG A 171 -1.66 3.36 -21.58
CA ARG A 171 -0.27 3.07 -21.16
C ARG A 171 0.11 1.59 -21.23
N GLU A 172 -0.83 0.71 -20.97
CA GLU A 172 -0.59 -0.72 -20.76
C GLU A 172 -1.21 -1.60 -21.85
N CYS A 173 -2.25 -1.13 -22.54
CA CYS A 173 -3.06 -1.95 -23.44
C CYS A 173 -2.87 -1.62 -24.93
N GLY A 174 -2.29 -0.46 -25.26
CA GLY A 174 -2.05 -0.01 -26.64
C GLY A 174 -3.02 1.09 -27.10
N ASP A 175 -2.89 1.53 -28.36
CA ASP A 175 -3.48 2.77 -28.89
C ASP A 175 -5.01 2.87 -28.80
N GLU A 176 -5.45 4.14 -28.76
CA GLU A 176 -6.79 4.67 -28.45
C GLU A 176 -7.93 4.23 -29.40
N ASP A 177 -7.63 3.50 -30.49
CA ASP A 177 -8.58 3.14 -31.56
C ASP A 177 -9.17 1.71 -31.45
N GLU A 178 -8.72 0.89 -30.48
CA GLU A 178 -9.33 -0.41 -30.27
C GLU A 178 -10.66 -0.29 -29.50
N LYS A 179 -11.77 -0.51 -30.22
CA LYS A 179 -13.17 -0.53 -29.74
C LYS A 179 -13.45 -1.42 -28.53
N SER A 180 -12.49 -2.24 -28.12
CA SER A 180 -12.61 -3.19 -27.02
C SER A 180 -11.26 -3.34 -26.33
N GLU A 181 -11.25 -3.24 -25.00
CA GLU A 181 -10.09 -3.55 -24.18
C GLU A 181 -9.50 -4.91 -24.59
N LYS A 182 -8.21 -4.95 -24.97
CA LYS A 182 -7.52 -6.21 -25.29
C LYS A 182 -7.79 -7.22 -24.20
N GLU A 183 -8.07 -8.47 -24.58
CA GLU A 183 -8.42 -9.52 -23.64
C GLU A 183 -7.34 -9.74 -22.56
N GLY A 184 -6.06 -9.49 -22.91
CA GLY A 184 -4.93 -9.48 -21.98
C GLY A 184 -4.96 -8.35 -20.93
N CYS A 185 -5.60 -7.22 -21.20
CA CYS A 185 -5.82 -6.16 -20.21
C CYS A 185 -7.10 -6.37 -19.40
N LYS A 186 -8.15 -6.90 -20.04
CA LYS A 186 -9.40 -7.23 -19.36
C LYS A 186 -9.18 -8.27 -18.26
N ASN A 187 -8.39 -9.31 -18.57
CA ASN A 187 -8.13 -10.45 -17.68
C ASN A 187 -6.74 -10.42 -17.02
N GLY A 188 -5.97 -9.35 -17.24
CA GLY A 188 -4.60 -9.21 -16.72
C GLY A 188 -4.47 -8.24 -15.55
N PRO A 189 -3.33 -8.29 -14.84
CA PRO A 189 -3.06 -7.39 -13.72
C PRO A 189 -3.00 -5.94 -14.19
N TRP A 190 -3.52 -5.06 -13.34
CA TRP A 190 -3.47 -3.62 -13.51
C TRP A 190 -2.23 -3.11 -12.76
N PHE A 191 -1.17 -2.77 -13.50
CA PHE A 191 0.10 -2.36 -12.91
C PHE A 191 0.10 -0.87 -12.55
N LEU A 192 -0.56 -0.05 -13.36
CA LEU A 192 -0.70 1.38 -13.15
C LEU A 192 -1.41 1.61 -11.83
N ARG A 193 -0.67 2.16 -10.87
CA ARG A 193 -1.16 2.38 -9.51
C ARG A 193 -1.53 1.07 -8.77
N ARG A 194 -0.80 -0.02 -9.00
CA ARG A 194 -1.04 -1.32 -8.34
C ARG A 194 -1.22 -1.26 -6.82
N PHE A 195 -0.49 -0.40 -6.12
CA PHE A 195 -0.58 -0.29 -4.66
C PHE A 195 -1.79 0.56 -4.23
N TYR A 196 -2.29 1.42 -5.11
CA TYR A 196 -3.57 2.06 -4.87
C TYR A 196 -4.70 1.03 -4.90
N LEU A 197 -4.67 0.04 -5.80
CA LEU A 197 -5.64 -1.05 -5.80
C LEU A 197 -5.62 -1.84 -4.48
N LEU A 198 -4.44 -2.04 -3.89
CA LEU A 198 -4.31 -2.62 -2.54
C LEU A 198 -5.07 -1.78 -1.51
N LEU A 199 -4.91 -0.44 -1.51
CA LEU A 199 -5.64 0.45 -0.59
C LEU A 199 -7.16 0.32 -0.75
N VAL A 200 -7.64 0.22 -2.00
CA VAL A 200 -9.06 0.08 -2.30
C VAL A 200 -9.61 -1.23 -1.75
N VAL A 201 -8.87 -2.33 -1.90
CA VAL A 201 -9.27 -3.64 -1.37
C VAL A 201 -9.41 -3.61 0.15
N ILE A 202 -8.38 -3.12 0.87
CA ILE A 202 -8.43 -3.08 2.35
C ILE A 202 -9.53 -2.15 2.87
N SER A 203 -9.81 -1.07 2.13
CA SER A 203 -10.82 -0.08 2.49
C SER A 203 -12.23 -0.58 2.21
N TYR A 204 -12.43 -1.27 1.08
CA TYR A 204 -13.69 -1.93 0.73
C TYR A 204 -14.04 -3.04 1.73
N ASP A 205 -13.08 -3.93 2.04
CA ASP A 205 -13.31 -5.05 2.98
C ASP A 205 -13.78 -4.52 4.34
N TYR A 206 -13.12 -3.48 4.86
CA TYR A 206 -13.49 -2.85 6.12
C TYR A 206 -14.85 -2.16 6.06
N LEU A 207 -15.06 -1.24 5.10
CA LEU A 207 -16.30 -0.47 5.03
C LEU A 207 -17.53 -1.33 4.79
N CYS A 208 -17.43 -2.33 3.90
CA CYS A 208 -18.58 -3.15 3.57
C CYS A 208 -18.81 -4.26 4.60
N ARG A 209 -17.84 -4.54 5.49
CA ARG A 209 -18.06 -5.40 6.65
C ARG A 209 -18.66 -4.63 7.83
N GLU A 210 -18.05 -3.51 8.21
CA GLU A 210 -18.41 -2.77 9.43
C GLU A 210 -19.50 -1.70 9.21
N PHE A 211 -19.60 -1.14 8.00
CA PHE A 211 -20.48 0.00 7.66
C PHE A 211 -21.25 -0.23 6.36
N GLN A 212 -21.97 -1.36 6.27
CA GLN A 212 -22.67 -1.81 5.06
C GLN A 212 -23.51 -0.74 4.37
N GLU A 213 -24.35 0.00 5.11
CA GLU A 213 -25.17 1.07 4.53
C GLU A 213 -24.35 2.18 3.88
N ASN A 214 -23.22 2.56 4.50
CA ASN A 214 -22.35 3.59 3.97
C ASN A 214 -21.60 3.10 2.74
N CYS A 215 -21.16 1.84 2.74
CA CYS A 215 -20.60 1.19 1.55
C CYS A 215 -21.62 1.25 0.41
N GLU A 216 -22.86 0.78 0.61
CA GLU A 216 -23.89 0.81 -0.43
C GLU A 216 -24.19 2.21 -0.96
N LYS A 217 -24.35 3.19 -0.07
CA LYS A 217 -24.60 4.59 -0.44
C LYS A 217 -23.48 5.13 -1.33
N THR A 218 -22.23 4.79 -0.99
CA THR A 218 -21.05 5.18 -1.76
C THR A 218 -21.07 4.57 -3.15
N PHE A 219 -21.36 3.27 -3.30
CA PHE A 219 -21.45 2.62 -4.61
C PHE A 219 -22.62 3.16 -5.46
N LYS A 220 -23.79 3.35 -4.84
CA LYS A 220 -24.99 3.89 -5.51
C LYS A 220 -24.76 5.30 -6.05
N LYS A 221 -24.02 6.15 -5.33
CA LYS A 221 -23.63 7.50 -5.77
C LYS A 221 -22.93 7.51 -7.13
N TYR A 222 -22.20 6.44 -7.46
CA TYR A 222 -21.46 6.29 -8.72
C TYR A 222 -22.12 5.30 -9.70
N GLY A 223 -23.38 4.92 -9.47
CA GLY A 223 -24.13 4.06 -10.40
C GLY A 223 -23.76 2.58 -10.38
N TYR A 224 -23.07 2.10 -9.33
CA TYR A 224 -22.79 0.68 -9.15
C TYR A 224 -23.87 -0.04 -8.33
N PRO A 225 -24.09 -1.34 -8.56
CA PRO A 225 -24.83 -2.18 -7.62
C PRO A 225 -24.07 -2.22 -6.28
N GLY A 226 -24.77 -1.91 -5.18
CA GLY A 226 -24.20 -1.55 -3.87
C GLY A 226 -23.20 -2.50 -3.20
N HIS A 227 -22.95 -3.69 -3.77
CA HIS A 227 -22.06 -4.72 -3.21
C HIS A 227 -21.06 -5.30 -4.23
N THR A 228 -20.90 -4.67 -5.39
CA THR A 228 -19.96 -5.19 -6.40
C THR A 228 -18.53 -4.90 -5.96
N ASN A 229 -17.70 -5.94 -5.86
CA ASN A 229 -16.28 -5.76 -5.59
C ASN A 229 -15.67 -4.80 -6.63
N PRO A 230 -15.11 -3.65 -6.21
CA PRO A 230 -14.65 -2.62 -7.14
C PRO A 230 -13.37 -3.04 -7.89
N ILE A 231 -12.62 -4.01 -7.34
CA ILE A 231 -11.35 -4.52 -7.86
C ILE A 231 -11.43 -6.04 -8.07
N PRO A 232 -11.59 -6.51 -9.31
CA PRO A 232 -11.47 -7.92 -9.66
C PRO A 232 -10.11 -8.50 -9.23
N LYS A 233 -10.08 -9.79 -8.87
CA LYS A 233 -8.84 -10.47 -8.42
C LYS A 233 -7.77 -10.50 -9.51
N GLU A 234 -8.22 -10.52 -10.76
CA GLU A 234 -7.41 -10.54 -11.98
C GLU A 234 -6.58 -9.26 -12.12
N TRP A 235 -7.09 -8.13 -11.62
CA TRP A 235 -6.40 -6.85 -11.67
C TRP A 235 -5.27 -6.74 -10.65
N LEU A 236 -5.26 -7.61 -9.63
CA LEU A 236 -4.24 -7.56 -8.58
C LEU A 236 -2.98 -8.30 -9.02
N ALA A 237 -1.85 -7.59 -8.99
CA ALA A 237 -0.53 -8.18 -9.19
C ALA A 237 -0.25 -9.30 -8.16
N GLU A 238 0.57 -10.28 -8.54
CA GLU A 238 0.83 -11.47 -7.73
C GLU A 238 1.41 -11.15 -6.34
N ASP A 239 2.31 -10.16 -6.25
CA ASP A 239 2.91 -9.70 -5.00
C ASP A 239 1.85 -9.10 -4.06
N VAL A 240 0.96 -8.26 -4.59
CA VAL A 240 -0.18 -7.69 -3.85
C VAL A 240 -1.13 -8.78 -3.36
N ARG A 241 -1.47 -9.76 -4.20
CA ARG A 241 -2.33 -10.89 -3.79
C ARG A 241 -1.70 -11.72 -2.66
N LYS A 242 -0.40 -12.00 -2.74
CA LYS A 242 0.34 -12.70 -1.68
C LYS A 242 0.33 -11.91 -0.38
N TRP A 243 0.50 -10.59 -0.44
CA TRP A 243 0.43 -9.71 0.72
C TRP A 243 -0.96 -9.72 1.36
N LEU A 244 -2.02 -9.55 0.55
CA LEU A 244 -3.41 -9.60 1.00
C LEU A 244 -3.75 -10.94 1.66
N LYS A 245 -3.29 -12.06 1.07
CA LYS A 245 -3.43 -13.40 1.64
C LYS A 245 -2.77 -13.49 3.02
N LYS A 246 -1.54 -13.00 3.16
CA LYS A 246 -0.78 -13.02 4.41
C LYS A 246 -1.49 -12.20 5.50
N LYS A 247 -2.16 -11.11 5.13
CA LYS A 247 -2.89 -10.23 6.05
C LYS A 247 -4.32 -10.68 6.36
N GLY A 248 -4.82 -11.73 5.70
CA GLY A 248 -6.11 -12.34 6.01
C GLY A 248 -7.28 -11.93 5.09
N TYR A 249 -7.02 -11.18 4.02
CA TYR A 249 -8.04 -10.76 3.04
C TYR A 249 -8.38 -11.89 2.05
N LYS A 250 -8.98 -12.97 2.56
CA LYS A 250 -9.21 -14.23 1.82
C LYS A 250 -10.16 -14.09 0.62
N ASN A 251 -11.07 -13.12 0.64
CA ASN A 251 -12.02 -12.89 -0.46
C ASN A 251 -11.36 -12.39 -1.75
N TYR A 252 -10.08 -12.02 -1.70
CA TYR A 252 -9.29 -11.46 -2.81
C TYR A 252 -8.16 -12.38 -3.32
N VAL A 253 -8.19 -13.65 -2.89
CA VAL A 253 -7.20 -14.70 -3.23
C VAL A 253 -7.86 -15.84 -3.97
#